data_AF-A0AAN8CX65-F1
#
_entry.id   AF-A0AAN8CX65-F1
#
_cell.length_a   1.000
_cell.length_b   1.000
_cell.length_c   1.000
_cell.angle_alpha   90.00
_cell.angle_beta   90.00
_cell.angle_gamma   90.00
#
_symmetry.space_group_name_H-M   'P 1'
#
loop_
_entity.id
_entity.type
_entity.pdbx_description
1 polymer ?
#
loop_
_entity_poly.entity_id
_entity_poly.type
_entity_poly.pdbx_seq_one_letter_code
_entity_poly.pdbx_strand_id
1 'polypeptide(L)'
;MNQDIVVITTRGGKAICTGVVLMTMAVISTRDHGVVVKIKRVIMERRLPRKWGLGPEASQKKMMIQKWTAPQTRESQRQHAHPDYRY
;
A
#
# COMPACT_ATOMS: atom_id res chain seq x y z
N MET A 1 -10.55 13.89 -24.08
CA MET A 1 -11.29 13.38 -22.90
C MET A 1 -12.20 12.25 -23.36
N ASN A 2 -12.51 11.28 -22.48
CA ASN A 2 -13.21 10.02 -22.78
C ASN A 2 -12.31 8.81 -23.13
N GLN A 3 -11.15 8.72 -22.49
CA GLN A 3 -10.33 7.51 -22.57
C GLN A 3 -10.85 6.44 -21.60
N ASP A 4 -10.76 5.19 -22.02
CA ASP A 4 -11.06 4.03 -21.17
C ASP A 4 -9.85 3.64 -20.36
N ILE A 5 -10.07 3.42 -19.07
CA ILE A 5 -9.03 3.07 -18.12
C ILE A 5 -9.45 1.91 -17.22
N VAL A 6 -8.45 1.26 -16.63
CA VAL A 6 -8.61 0.27 -15.58
C VAL A 6 -8.14 0.87 -14.26
N VAL A 7 -8.98 0.78 -13.24
CA VAL A 7 -8.64 1.15 -11.87
C VAL A 7 -8.09 -0.07 -11.17
N ILE A 8 -6.88 0.05 -10.61
CA ILE A 8 -6.17 -1.04 -9.93
C ILE A 8 -5.97 -0.75 -8.45
N THR A 9 -5.81 -1.81 -7.65
CA THR A 9 -5.36 -1.71 -6.27
C THR A 9 -3.84 -1.47 -6.23
N THR A 10 -3.37 -0.63 -5.30
CA THR A 10 -1.92 -0.47 -5.04
C THR A 10 -1.30 -1.70 -4.37
N ARG A 11 -2.13 -2.55 -3.76
CA ARG A 11 -1.72 -3.79 -3.11
C ARG A 11 -2.05 -4.97 -4.01
N GLY A 12 -1.00 -5.60 -4.55
CA GLY A 12 -1.12 -6.76 -5.43
C GLY A 12 -1.65 -6.48 -6.84
N GLY A 13 -1.79 -5.22 -7.25
CA GLY A 13 -2.07 -4.83 -8.64
C GLY A 13 -3.36 -5.40 -9.23
N LYS A 14 -4.35 -5.75 -8.40
CA LYS A 14 -5.59 -6.39 -8.86
C LYS A 14 -6.52 -5.34 -9.47
N ALA A 15 -7.14 -5.67 -10.60
CA ALA A 15 -8.11 -4.80 -11.25
C ALA A 15 -9.43 -4.72 -10.45
N ILE A 16 -9.89 -3.51 -10.19
CA ILE A 16 -11.13 -3.23 -9.45
C ILE A 16 -12.29 -3.07 -10.42
N CYS A 17 -12.15 -2.15 -11.37
CA CYS A 17 -13.17 -1.81 -12.35
C CYS A 17 -12.56 -1.14 -13.60
N THR A 18 -13.34 -1.10 -14.67
CA THR A 18 -13.07 -0.33 -15.88
C THR A 18 -14.02 0.87 -15.94
N GLY A 19 -13.55 1.99 -16.46
CA GLY A 19 -14.34 3.23 -16.53
C GLY A 19 -13.83 4.23 -17.55
N VAL A 20 -14.60 5.30 -17.73
CA VAL A 20 -14.27 6.44 -18.60
C VAL A 20 -13.69 7.57 -17.77
N VAL A 21 -12.58 8.13 -18.23
CA VAL A 21 -11.93 9.29 -17.61
C VAL A 21 -12.69 10.58 -17.91
N LEU A 22 -12.96 11.35 -16.86
CA LEU A 22 -13.60 12.67 -16.94
C LEU A 22 -12.60 13.84 -16.84
N MET A 23 -11.38 13.60 -16.34
CA MET A 23 -10.35 14.63 -16.13
C MET A 23 -8.98 14.19 -16.62
N THR A 24 -8.16 15.11 -17.15
CA THR A 24 -6.79 14.80 -17.61
C THR A 24 -5.82 14.69 -16.43
N MET A 25 -4.67 14.03 -16.64
CA MET A 25 -3.63 13.88 -15.61
C MET A 25 -3.18 15.22 -15.00
N ALA A 26 -3.02 16.25 -15.82
CA ALA A 26 -2.64 17.59 -15.37
C ALA A 26 -3.68 18.20 -14.40
N VAL A 27 -4.97 17.95 -14.65
CA VAL A 27 -6.06 18.41 -13.79
C VAL A 27 -6.13 17.59 -12.51
N ILE A 28 -5.94 16.27 -12.59
CA ILE A 28 -5.89 15.38 -11.42
C ILE A 28 -4.76 15.80 -10.47
N SER A 29 -3.62 16.24 -10.99
CA SER A 29 -2.47 16.66 -10.18
C SER A 29 -2.70 17.97 -9.41
N THR A 30 -3.70 18.77 -9.77
CA THR A 30 -3.88 20.13 -9.24
C THR A 30 -5.22 20.35 -8.54
N ARG A 31 -6.21 19.48 -8.76
CA ARG A 31 -7.55 19.58 -8.17
C ARG A 31 -7.68 18.70 -6.92
N ASP A 32 -8.10 19.30 -5.81
CA ASP A 32 -8.33 18.57 -4.55
C ASP A 32 -9.67 17.82 -4.52
N HIS A 33 -10.60 18.18 -5.40
CA HIS A 33 -11.94 17.63 -5.44
C HIS A 33 -12.43 17.45 -6.88
N GLY A 34 -13.36 16.52 -7.06
CA GLY A 34 -13.98 16.22 -8.34
C GLY A 34 -14.09 14.73 -8.61
N VAL A 35 -14.90 14.37 -9.61
CA VAL A 35 -15.04 12.99 -10.06
C VAL A 35 -14.05 12.74 -11.18
N VAL A 36 -13.09 11.85 -10.94
CA VAL A 36 -12.02 11.54 -11.91
C VAL A 36 -12.51 10.57 -12.99
N VAL A 37 -13.35 9.60 -12.61
CA VAL A 37 -13.73 8.46 -13.46
C VAL A 37 -15.19 8.09 -13.26
N LYS A 38 -15.90 7.84 -14.36
CA LYS A 38 -17.23 7.20 -14.35
C LYS A 38 -17.08 5.70 -14.58
N ILE A 39 -17.60 4.89 -13.64
CA ILE A 39 -17.51 3.43 -13.70
C ILE A 39 -18.37 2.89 -14.86
N LYS A 40 -17.78 1.99 -15.66
CA LYS A 40 -18.47 1.22 -16.71
C LYS A 40 -18.79 -0.20 -16.24
N ARG A 41 -17.79 -0.93 -15.73
CA ARG A 41 -17.92 -2.33 -15.31
C ARG A 41 -17.08 -2.62 -14.07
N VAL A 42 -17.67 -3.27 -13.08
CA VAL A 42 -16.97 -3.76 -11.89
C VAL A 42 -16.46 -5.18 -12.15
N ILE A 43 -15.17 -5.43 -11.86
CA ILE A 43 -14.51 -6.73 -12.05
C ILE A 43 -14.31 -7.43 -10.70
N MET A 44 -13.97 -6.68 -9.65
CA MET A 44 -13.69 -7.21 -8.32
C MET A 44 -14.97 -7.44 -7.50
N GLU A 45 -15.00 -8.51 -6.71
CA GLU A 45 -16.11 -8.80 -5.81
C GLU A 45 -16.19 -7.78 -4.65
N ARG A 46 -17.42 -7.48 -4.22
CA ARG A 46 -17.73 -6.47 -3.19
C ARG A 46 -17.30 -6.86 -1.76
N ARG A 47 -16.71 -8.05 -1.57
CA ARG A 47 -16.29 -8.59 -0.26
C ARG A 47 -14.92 -8.09 0.23
N LEU A 48 -14.35 -7.03 -0.36
CA LEU A 48 -13.18 -6.38 0.23
C LEU A 48 -13.57 -5.73 1.57
N PRO A 49 -12.84 -5.97 2.69
CA PRO A 49 -13.20 -5.42 3.97
C PRO A 49 -13.16 -3.88 3.94
N ARG A 50 -14.18 -3.24 4.55
CA ARG A 50 -14.32 -1.77 4.65
C ARG A 50 -13.14 -1.08 5.36
N LYS A 51 -12.25 -1.84 6.01
CA LYS A 51 -11.06 -1.35 6.70
C LYS A 51 -9.82 -1.57 5.86
N TRP A 52 -9.36 -0.50 5.19
CA TRP A 52 -8.06 -0.48 4.52
C TRP A 52 -6.95 -0.55 5.57
N GLY A 53 -5.94 -1.40 5.36
CA GLY A 53 -4.76 -1.48 6.25
C GLY A 53 -4.83 -2.44 7.45
N LEU A 54 -5.85 -3.31 7.56
CA LEU A 54 -5.94 -4.38 8.58
C LEU A 54 -5.75 -5.80 8.02
N GLY A 55 -5.37 -5.91 6.76
CA GLY A 55 -5.05 -7.21 6.15
C GLY A 55 -3.72 -7.76 6.67
N PRO A 56 -3.50 -9.08 6.64
CA PRO A 56 -2.32 -9.73 7.20
C PRO A 56 -1.00 -9.14 6.68
N GLU A 57 -0.91 -8.85 5.37
CA GLU A 57 0.28 -8.20 4.77
C GLU A 57 0.52 -6.78 5.29
N ALA A 58 -0.55 -6.00 5.50
CA ALA A 58 -0.44 -4.63 6.00
C ALA A 58 0.00 -4.61 7.47
N SER A 59 -0.53 -5.54 8.27
CA SER A 59 -0.15 -5.72 9.68
C SER A 59 1.30 -6.19 9.80
N GLN A 60 1.73 -7.15 8.98
CA GLN A 60 3.13 -7.61 8.96
C GLN A 60 4.09 -6.48 8.60
N LYS A 61 3.79 -5.68 7.57
CA LYS A 61 4.63 -4.52 7.20
C LYS A 61 4.75 -3.51 8.34
N LYS A 62 3.64 -3.22 9.05
CA LYS A 62 3.66 -2.33 10.23
C LYS A 62 4.52 -2.92 11.37
N MET A 63 4.38 -4.21 11.66
CA MET A 63 5.19 -4.89 12.68
C MET A 63 6.68 -4.88 12.34
N MET A 64 7.05 -5.10 11.07
CA MET A 64 8.46 -5.03 10.63
C MET A 64 9.05 -3.65 10.83
N ILE A 65 8.33 -2.58 10.43
CA ILE A 65 8.76 -1.20 10.63
C ILE A 65 8.92 -0.90 12.12
N GLN A 66 7.96 -1.31 12.96
CA GLN A 66 8.02 -1.09 14.40
C GLN A 66 9.19 -1.83 15.06
N LYS A 67 9.47 -3.07 14.66
CA LYS A 67 10.65 -3.83 15.14
C LYS A 67 11.96 -3.18 14.72
N TRP A 68 12.03 -2.62 13.51
CA TRP A 68 13.23 -1.95 13.01
C TRP A 68 13.48 -0.59 13.68
N THR A 69 12.41 0.10 14.09
CA THR A 69 12.49 1.46 14.66
C THR A 69 12.50 1.45 16.19
N ALA A 70 12.27 0.29 16.83
CA ALA A 70 12.36 0.16 18.28
C ALA A 70 13.81 0.35 18.73
N PRO A 71 14.07 1.11 19.81
CA PRO A 71 15.42 1.26 20.34
C PRO A 71 15.95 -0.12 20.73
N GLN A 72 16.99 -0.58 20.04
CA GLN A 72 17.68 -1.81 20.42
C GLN A 72 18.29 -1.59 21.81
N THR A 73 17.77 -2.27 22.81
CA THR A 73 18.34 -2.27 24.16
C THR A 73 19.80 -2.74 24.05
N ARG A 74 20.73 -2.09 24.76
CA ARG A 74 22.17 -2.41 24.70
C ARG A 74 22.49 -3.88 24.96
N GLU A 75 21.63 -4.63 25.66
CA GLU A 75 21.72 -6.08 25.81
C GLU A 75 21.69 -6.86 24.48
N SER A 76 20.90 -6.43 23.47
CA SER A 76 20.75 -7.20 22.23
C SER A 76 21.99 -7.15 21.33
N GLN A 77 22.82 -6.11 21.47
CA GLN A 77 24.10 -6.02 20.77
C GLN A 77 25.19 -6.89 21.42
N ARG A 78 25.02 -7.32 22.67
CA ARG A 78 25.99 -8.15 23.40
C ARG A 78 25.95 -9.62 23.01
N GLN A 79 24.84 -10.12 22.47
CA GLN A 79 24.68 -11.53 22.08
C GLN A 79 25.20 -11.84 20.67
N HIS A 80 25.66 -10.85 19.89
CA HIS A 80 26.27 -11.05 18.57
C HIS A 80 27.80 -10.89 18.59
N ALA A 81 28.40 -10.63 19.75
CA ALA A 81 29.85 -10.74 19.91
C ALA A 81 30.21 -12.21 20.10
N HIS A 82 30.95 -12.76 19.15
CA HIS A 82 31.49 -14.12 19.18
C HIS A 82 32.39 -14.30 20.41
N PRO A 83 32.31 -15.41 21.17
CA PRO A 83 33.07 -15.59 22.41
C PRO A 83 34.58 -15.84 22.25
N ASP A 84 35.15 -15.78 21.03
CA ASP A 84 36.53 -16.18 20.75
C ASP A 84 37.35 -15.12 20.01
N TYR A 85 37.78 -14.08 20.73
CA TYR A 85 38.99 -13.35 20.34
C TYR A 85 39.87 -13.17 21.57
N ARG A 86 40.66 -14.21 21.84
CA ARG A 86 41.81 -14.20 22.73
C ARG A 86 43.04 -14.42 21.86
N TYR A 87 43.77 -13.34 21.59
CA TYR A 87 45.23 -13.30 21.40
C TYR A 87 45.72 -11.95 21.90
#